data_AF-A0A2P6FYS2-F1
#
_entry.id   AF-A0A2P6FYS2-F1
#
_cell.length_a   1.000
_cell.length_b   1.000
_cell.length_c   1.000
_cell.angle_alpha   90.00
_cell.angle_beta   90.00
_cell.angle_gamma   90.00
#
_symmetry.space_group_name_H-M   'P 1'
#
loop_
_entity.id
_entity.type
_entity.pdbx_description
1 polymer ?
#
loop_
_entity_poly.entity_id
_entity_poly.type
_entity_poly.pdbx_seq_one_letter_code
_entity_poly.pdbx_strand_id
1 'polypeptide(L)' 'MIMASDGVAVGNYSAVGHPTAEGGFSFRGIAYFESTAPSLAALNGKACIFEYESDSDGKSVWDLWEWN' A
#
# COMPACT_ATOMS: atom_id res chain seq x y z
N MET A 1 -2.57 -5.98 2.38
CA MET A 1 -2.90 -6.24 3.80
C MET A 1 -1.69 -5.84 4.61
N ILE A 2 -1.88 -5.13 5.72
CA ILE A 2 -0.82 -4.76 6.66
C ILE A 2 -1.01 -5.62 7.91
N MET A 3 0.06 -6.28 8.35
CA MET A 3 0.05 -7.11 9.55
C MET A 3 0.69 -6.33 10.69
N ALA A 4 0.09 -6.38 11.86
CA ALA A 4 0.68 -5.89 13.11
C ALA A 4 0.62 -7.00 14.17
N SER A 5 1.37 -6.86 15.25
CA SER A 5 1.36 -7.84 16.34
C SER A 5 -0.01 -7.96 17.03
N ASP A 6 -0.87 -6.96 16.89
CA ASP A 6 -2.18 -6.84 17.53
C ASP A 6 -3.36 -6.97 16.54
N GLY A 7 -3.11 -7.40 15.29
CA GLY A 7 -4.16 -7.65 14.31
C GLY A 7 -3.74 -7.33 12.87
N VAL A 8 -4.73 -6.97 12.04
CA VAL A 8 -4.52 -6.75 10.60
C VAL A 8 -5.29 -5.55 10.09
N ALA A 9 -4.80 -4.96 9.01
CA ALA A 9 -5.55 -4.06 8.14
C ALA A 9 -5.68 -4.68 6.73
N VAL A 10 -6.91 -4.92 6.30
CA VAL A 10 -7.24 -5.40 4.95
C VAL A 10 -7.49 -4.18 4.08
N GLY A 11 -6.93 -4.18 2.86
CA GLY A 11 -6.99 -3.00 2.00
C GLY A 11 -7.61 -3.28 0.63
N ASN A 12 -8.28 -2.27 0.09
CA ASN A 12 -8.74 -2.18 -1.29
C ASN A 12 -7.88 -1.14 -2.03
N TYR A 13 -7.47 -1.44 -3.26
CA TYR A 13 -6.51 -0.61 -4.00
C TYR A 13 -7.02 -0.34 -5.41
N SER A 14 -6.82 0.88 -5.88
CA SER A 14 -7.01 1.26 -7.29
C SER A 14 -5.76 2.00 -7.76
N ALA A 15 -5.15 1.54 -8.84
CA ALA A 15 -3.87 2.06 -9.31
C ALA A 15 -3.68 1.91 -10.81
N VAL A 16 -2.79 2.73 -11.35
CA VAL A 16 -2.23 2.60 -12.70
C VAL A 16 -0.73 2.43 -12.59
N GLY A 17 -0.15 1.68 -13.52
CA GLY A 17 1.28 1.44 -13.51
C GLY A 17 1.83 0.93 -14.82
N HIS A 18 3.14 0.75 -14.85
CA HIS A 18 3.89 0.27 -16.01
C HIS A 18 5.06 -0.63 -15.58
N PRO A 19 5.54 -1.52 -16.47
CA PRO A 19 6.81 -2.22 -16.25
C PRO A 19 7.99 -1.22 -16.25
N THR A 20 9.05 -1.52 -15.52
CA THR A 20 10.32 -0.75 -15.54
C THR A 20 11.35 -1.40 -16.47
N ALA A 21 12.39 -0.66 -16.86
CA ALA A 21 13.44 -1.18 -17.74
C ALA A 21 14.27 -2.27 -17.05
N GLU A 22 14.34 -2.23 -15.73
CA GLU A 22 15.08 -3.13 -14.85
C GLU A 22 14.32 -4.44 -14.56
N GLY A 23 13.17 -4.65 -15.21
CA GLY A 23 12.35 -5.86 -15.08
C GLY A 23 11.36 -5.85 -13.92
N GLY A 24 11.04 -4.67 -13.40
CA GLY A 24 10.14 -4.46 -12.28
C GLY A 24 8.79 -3.83 -12.68
N PHE A 25 8.08 -3.28 -11.71
CA PHE A 25 6.83 -2.54 -11.92
C PHE A 25 6.76 -1.30 -11.04
N SER A 26 6.05 -0.31 -11.56
CA SER A 26 5.92 1.01 -10.96
C SER A 26 4.44 1.39 -10.96
N PHE A 27 3.82 1.49 -9.79
CA PHE A 27 2.38 1.78 -9.63
C PHE A 27 2.16 3.01 -8.77
N ARG A 28 1.16 3.82 -9.14
CA ARG A 28 0.63 4.90 -8.29
C ARG A 28 -0.87 4.77 -8.18
N GLY A 29 -1.38 4.98 -6.98
CA GLY A 29 -2.79 4.75 -6.72
C GLY A 29 -3.28 5.24 -5.38
N ILE A 30 -4.48 4.79 -5.05
CA ILE A 30 -5.17 5.04 -3.80
C ILE A 30 -5.51 3.71 -3.12
N ALA A 31 -5.37 3.69 -1.81
CA ALA A 31 -5.65 2.57 -0.94
C ALA A 31 -6.61 3.01 0.18
N TYR A 32 -7.56 2.13 0.50
CA TYR A 32 -8.45 2.26 1.65
C TYR A 32 -8.33 1.02 2.50
N PHE A 33 -8.34 1.18 3.83
CA PHE A 33 -8.15 0.08 4.76
C PHE A 33 -9.31 -0.06 5.74
N GLU A 34 -9.59 -1.31 6.07
CA GLU A 34 -10.36 -1.72 7.23
C GLU A 34 -9.41 -2.47 8.18
N SER A 35 -9.20 -1.90 9.36
CA SER A 35 -8.29 -2.41 10.38
C SER A 35 -9.05 -2.91 11.60
N THR A 36 -8.70 -4.13 12.01
CA THR A 36 -9.03 -4.71 13.32
C THR A 36 -7.88 -4.57 14.32
N ALA A 37 -6.69 -4.20 13.86
CA ALA A 37 -5.54 -3.88 14.73
C ALA A 37 -5.71 -2.50 15.38
N PRO A 38 -5.71 -2.39 16.72
CA PRO A 38 -5.71 -1.11 17.42
C PRO A 38 -4.56 -0.19 17.01
N SER A 39 -3.35 -0.73 16.83
CA SER A 39 -2.15 0.02 16.41
C SER A 39 -2.29 0.66 15.02
N LEU A 40 -3.20 0.15 14.19
CA LEU A 40 -3.46 0.62 12.83
C LEU A 40 -4.83 1.31 12.69
N ALA A 41 -5.53 1.58 13.79
CA ALA A 41 -6.88 2.15 13.77
C ALA A 41 -6.96 3.51 13.05
N ALA A 42 -5.85 4.24 12.99
CA ALA A 42 -5.77 5.52 12.27
C ALA A 42 -5.98 5.39 10.74
N LEU A 43 -5.83 4.19 10.16
CA LEU A 43 -6.10 3.96 8.74
C LEU A 43 -7.61 3.88 8.42
N ASN A 44 -8.45 3.60 9.42
CA ASN A 44 -9.88 3.44 9.21
C ASN A 44 -10.53 4.75 8.77
N GLY A 45 -11.31 4.69 7.69
CA GLY A 45 -12.03 5.84 7.16
C GLY A 45 -11.13 6.85 6.42
N LYS A 46 -9.86 6.52 6.17
CA LYS A 46 -8.92 7.39 5.47
C LYS A 46 -8.62 6.91 4.05
N ALA A 47 -8.50 7.87 3.14
CA ALA A 47 -7.91 7.67 1.84
C ALA A 47 -6.38 7.78 1.96
N CYS A 48 -5.66 6.78 1.45
CA CYS A 48 -4.20 6.82 1.39
C CYS A 48 -3.73 6.80 -0.05
N ILE A 49 -2.91 7.77 -0.47
CA ILE A 49 -2.22 7.73 -1.76
C ILE A 49 -0.97 6.86 -1.59
N PHE A 50 -0.61 6.08 -2.59
CA PHE A 50 0.57 5.25 -2.54
C PHE A 50 1.41 5.28 -3.81
N GLU A 51 2.69 4.99 -3.61
CA GLU A 51 3.63 4.60 -4.65
C GLU A 51 4.13 3.19 -4.34
N TYR A 52 4.14 2.33 -5.34
CA TYR A 52 4.70 0.99 -5.24
C TYR A 52 5.73 0.79 -6.33
N GLU A 53 6.92 0.37 -5.94
CA GLU A 53 8.02 0.01 -6.83
C GLU A 53 8.44 -1.42 -6.52
N SER A 54 8.61 -2.25 -7.55
CA SER A 54 9.26 -3.54 -7.43
C SER A 54 10.41 -3.67 -8.41
N ASP A 55 11.45 -4.43 -8.06
CA ASP A 55 12.55 -4.78 -8.94
C ASP A 55 12.48 -6.25 -9.41
N SER A 56 13.41 -6.64 -10.26
CA SER A 56 13.52 -8.00 -10.81
C SER A 56 14.07 -9.02 -9.81
N ASP A 57 14.68 -8.58 -8.71
CA ASP A 57 15.15 -9.45 -7.62
C ASP A 57 14.02 -9.78 -6.63
N GLY A 58 12.83 -9.22 -6.85
CA GLY A 58 11.63 -9.45 -6.04
C GLY A 58 11.57 -8.56 -4.80
N LYS A 59 12.41 -7.53 -4.70
CA LYS A 59 12.28 -6.51 -3.66
C LYS A 59 11.25 -5.49 -4.10
N SER A 60 10.40 -5.11 -3.16
CA SER A 60 9.41 -4.04 -3.36
C SER A 60 9.47 -3.00 -2.26
N VAL A 61 9.19 -1.76 -2.62
CA VAL A 61 8.97 -0.64 -1.73
C VAL A 61 7.54 -0.16 -1.92
N TRP A 62 6.85 0.08 -0.82
CA TRP A 62 5.48 0.59 -0.83
C TRP A 62 5.39 1.74 0.15
N ASP A 63 5.33 2.94 -0.40
CA ASP A 63 5.19 4.17 0.38
C ASP A 63 3.73 4.61 0.36
N LEU A 64 3.24 5.03 1.53
CA LEU A 64 1.82 5.29 1.78
C LEU A 64 1.68 6.61 2.54
N TRP A 65 0.82 7.49 2.04
CA TRP A 65 0.53 8.78 2.66
C TRP A 65 -0.96 8.99 2.80
N GLU A 66 -1.38 9.52 3.94
CA GLU A 66 -2.75 9.98 4.13
C GLU A 66 -3.03 11.18 3.21
N TRP A 67 -4.13 11.11 2.46
CA TRP A 67 -4.60 12.25 1.68
C TRP A 67 -5.25 13.29 2.60
N ASN A 68 -4.70 14.51 2.61
CA ASN A 68 -5.18 15.67 3.36
C ASN A 68 -5.25 16.92 2.46
#